data_AF-A0A349A4C8-F1
#
_entry.id   AF-A0A349A4C8-F1
#
_cell.length_a   1.000
_cell.length_b   1.000
_cell.length_c   1.000
_cell.angle_alpha   90.00
_cell.angle_beta   90.00
_cell.angle_gamma   90.00
#
_symmetry.space_group_name_H-M   'P 1'
#
loop_
_entity.id
_entity.type
_entity.pdbx_description
1 polymer ?
#
loop_
_entity_poly.entity_id
_entity_poly.type
_entity_poly.pdbx_seq_one_letter_code
_entity_poly.pdbx_strand_id
1 'polypeptide(L)'
;MDPGAGLSSRPDNPEVALPALYERLHAYWGNLGWWPAESPFEVIVGAILTQNTAWQNVEKAVTALKREAVLSPARIRDLSEDRLAEWIRPAGYYRLKARRIKAFIRFLYERYAGNLDRMFAQPTERLREALLSVNGIGPETADSILLYAGEKPVFVVDAYTKRILCRHGMIPEDADYPTLQGLFMRYLPAEAPLFNQYHALLVHTGKTFCRKKPLCAGCPLEPLVGPGEAR
;
A
#
# COMPACT_ATOMS: atom_id res chain seq x y z
N MET A 1 0.89 -0.86 49.31
CA MET A 1 0.13 -0.55 48.09
C MET A 1 1.14 -0.06 47.08
N ASP A 2 1.50 -0.92 46.14
CA ASP A 2 2.49 -0.65 45.10
C ASP A 2 1.73 -0.34 43.80
N PRO A 3 1.80 0.88 43.24
CA PRO A 3 1.03 1.27 42.06
C PRO A 3 1.82 1.01 40.75
N GLY A 4 2.61 -0.07 40.70
CA GLY A 4 3.60 -0.31 39.64
C GLY A 4 3.36 -1.52 38.72
N ALA A 5 2.17 -2.12 38.70
CA ALA A 5 1.89 -3.27 37.85
C ALA A 5 0.88 -2.92 36.73
N GLY A 6 1.35 -2.85 35.48
CA GLY A 6 0.45 -2.63 34.34
C GLY A 6 1.12 -2.61 32.96
N LEU A 7 1.41 -3.82 32.44
CA LEU A 7 1.71 -4.19 31.05
C LEU A 7 3.01 -3.68 30.40
N SER A 8 4.06 -4.51 30.43
CA SER A 8 5.29 -4.32 29.64
C SER A 8 5.81 -5.60 28.97
N SER A 9 4.92 -6.45 28.46
CA SER A 9 5.32 -7.60 27.64
C SER A 9 4.66 -7.53 26.28
N ARG A 10 5.48 -7.42 25.23
CA ARG A 10 5.07 -7.66 23.86
C ARG A 10 4.41 -9.03 23.78
N PRO A 11 3.20 -9.18 23.22
CA PRO A 11 2.68 -10.50 22.92
C PRO A 11 3.52 -11.11 21.79
N ASP A 12 4.19 -12.23 22.06
CA ASP A 12 4.95 -12.99 21.05
C ASP A 12 4.03 -13.65 20.00
N ASN A 13 2.74 -13.79 20.30
CA ASN A 13 1.74 -14.35 19.39
C ASN A 13 1.22 -13.28 18.39
N PRO A 14 1.42 -13.46 17.07
CA PRO A 14 0.89 -12.56 16.03
C PRO A 14 -0.63 -12.34 16.09
N GLU A 15 -1.39 -13.35 16.52
CA GLU A 15 -2.86 -13.29 16.66
C GLU A 15 -3.30 -12.25 17.70
N VAL A 16 -2.47 -11.97 18.70
CA VAL A 16 -2.72 -10.94 19.71
C VAL A 16 -2.01 -9.64 19.34
N ALA A 17 -0.79 -9.74 18.82
CA ALA A 17 0.06 -8.58 18.53
C ALA A 17 -0.49 -7.71 17.38
N LEU A 18 -0.97 -8.31 16.29
CA LEU A 18 -1.45 -7.57 15.13
C LEU A 18 -2.73 -6.77 15.43
N PRO A 19 -3.76 -7.33 16.08
CA PRO A 19 -4.92 -6.54 16.51
C PRO A 19 -4.54 -5.44 17.52
N ALA A 20 -3.69 -5.74 18.52
CA ALA A 20 -3.26 -4.74 19.49
C ALA A 20 -2.50 -3.57 18.84
N LEU A 21 -1.68 -3.86 17.83
CA LEU A 21 -0.99 -2.85 17.04
C LEU A 21 -1.98 -2.00 16.24
N TYR A 22 -2.96 -2.62 15.59
CA TYR A 22 -4.03 -1.91 14.87
C TYR A 22 -4.80 -0.96 15.81
N GLU A 23 -5.30 -1.45 16.94
CA GLU A 23 -6.11 -0.67 17.88
C GLU A 23 -5.36 0.55 18.41
N ARG A 24 -4.07 0.41 18.75
CA ARG A 24 -3.24 1.54 19.19
C ARG A 24 -3.06 2.59 18.11
N LEU A 25 -2.78 2.15 16.88
CA LEU A 25 -2.61 3.07 15.76
C LEU A 25 -3.93 3.76 15.41
N HIS A 26 -5.02 3.01 15.38
CA HIS A 26 -6.35 3.53 15.07
C HIS A 26 -6.84 4.51 16.15
N ALA A 27 -6.61 4.22 17.43
CA ALA A 27 -6.93 5.14 18.53
C ALA A 27 -6.16 6.47 18.44
N TYR A 28 -4.92 6.45 17.92
CA TYR A 28 -4.10 7.65 17.79
C TYR A 28 -4.42 8.47 16.55
N TRP A 29 -4.52 7.82 15.39
CA TRP A 29 -4.69 8.50 14.09
C TRP A 29 -6.14 8.67 13.66
N GLY A 30 -7.06 7.86 14.20
CA GLY A 30 -8.43 7.74 13.71
C GLY A 30 -8.51 7.14 12.31
N ASN A 31 -9.66 7.32 11.66
CA ASN A 31 -9.87 6.93 10.28
C ASN A 31 -9.15 7.89 9.33
N LEU A 32 -8.32 7.36 8.44
CA LEU A 32 -7.48 8.16 7.55
C LEU A 32 -8.10 8.41 6.17
N GLY A 33 -9.23 7.76 5.84
CA GLY A 33 -9.88 7.91 4.53
C GLY A 33 -8.97 7.54 3.36
N TRP A 34 -8.11 6.54 3.55
CA TRP A 34 -7.14 6.08 2.56
C TRP A 34 -7.85 5.24 1.49
N TRP A 35 -7.54 5.35 0.21
CA TRP A 35 -6.51 6.12 -0.49
C TRP A 35 -7.11 7.40 -1.11
N PRO A 36 -6.38 8.53 -1.21
CA PRO A 36 -6.94 9.78 -1.75
C PRO A 36 -7.04 9.74 -3.28
N ALA A 37 -8.11 9.13 -3.80
CA ALA A 37 -8.43 9.02 -5.23
C ALA A 37 -9.95 9.11 -5.47
N GLU A 38 -10.36 9.55 -6.66
CA GLU A 38 -11.77 9.73 -7.04
C GLU A 38 -12.33 8.52 -7.81
N SER A 39 -11.47 7.60 -8.26
CA SER A 39 -11.91 6.42 -9.01
C SER A 39 -10.95 5.22 -8.88
N PRO A 40 -11.43 3.98 -9.12
CA PRO A 40 -10.57 2.80 -9.19
C PRO A 40 -9.42 2.93 -10.21
N PHE A 41 -9.67 3.61 -11.34
CA PHE A 41 -8.64 3.81 -12.35
C PHE A 41 -7.53 4.76 -11.88
N GLU A 42 -7.90 5.81 -11.16
CA GLU A 42 -6.94 6.72 -10.54
C GLU A 42 -6.07 6.00 -9.51
N VAL A 43 -6.66 5.13 -8.69
CA VAL A 43 -5.91 4.28 -7.75
C VAL A 43 -4.87 3.44 -8.49
N ILE A 44 -5.25 2.78 -9.59
CA ILE A 44 -4.32 1.94 -10.38
C ILE A 44 -3.15 2.75 -10.92
N VAL A 45 -3.44 3.91 -11.53
CA VAL A 45 -2.39 4.81 -12.03
C VAL A 45 -1.52 5.30 -10.88
N GLY A 46 -2.12 5.70 -9.75
CA GLY A 46 -1.41 6.13 -8.54
C GLY A 46 -0.49 5.05 -7.96
N ALA A 47 -0.93 3.80 -7.91
CA ALA A 47 -0.13 2.67 -7.44
C ALA A 47 1.11 2.43 -8.33
N ILE A 48 0.95 2.47 -9.65
CA ILE A 48 2.08 2.37 -10.59
C ILE A 48 3.02 3.57 -10.44
N LEU A 49 2.48 4.78 -10.28
CA LEU A 49 3.26 6.00 -10.12
C LEU A 49 3.99 6.10 -8.78
N THR A 50 3.51 5.43 -7.73
CA THR A 50 4.12 5.45 -6.39
C THR A 50 5.42 4.64 -6.31
N GLN A 51 5.66 3.73 -7.26
CA GLN A 51 6.88 2.94 -7.32
C GLN A 51 8.13 3.83 -7.30
N ASN A 52 8.92 3.73 -6.22
CA ASN A 52 10.11 4.56 -5.95
C ASN A 52 9.86 6.07 -6.01
N THR A 53 8.72 6.56 -5.51
CA THR A 53 8.34 7.98 -5.63
C THR A 53 7.51 8.47 -4.46
N ALA A 54 7.81 9.68 -4.00
CA ALA A 54 7.04 10.32 -2.94
C ALA A 54 5.62 10.69 -3.42
N TRP A 55 4.62 10.47 -2.58
CA TRP A 55 3.21 10.71 -2.91
C TRP A 55 2.93 12.11 -3.47
N GLN A 56 3.54 13.16 -2.91
CA GLN A 56 3.41 14.55 -3.40
C GLN A 56 3.75 14.72 -4.89
N ASN A 57 4.67 13.90 -5.42
CA ASN A 57 5.01 13.93 -6.83
C ASN A 57 4.06 13.10 -7.69
N VAL A 58 3.47 12.05 -7.11
CA VAL A 58 2.39 11.28 -7.74
C VAL A 58 1.15 12.14 -7.86
N GLU A 59 0.77 12.87 -6.82
CA GLU A 59 -0.36 13.82 -6.84
C GLU A 59 -0.22 14.82 -7.98
N LYS A 60 0.95 15.47 -8.12
CA LYS A 60 1.22 16.40 -9.23
C LYS A 60 1.01 15.74 -10.61
N ALA A 61 1.46 14.49 -10.78
CA ALA A 61 1.28 13.76 -12.03
C ALA A 61 -0.19 13.41 -12.29
N VAL A 62 -0.91 12.93 -11.27
CA VAL A 62 -2.35 12.60 -11.37
C VAL A 62 -3.17 13.86 -11.64
N THR A 63 -2.92 14.97 -10.95
CA THR A 63 -3.55 16.26 -11.21
C THR A 63 -3.31 16.73 -12.64
N ALA A 64 -2.11 16.55 -13.19
CA ALA A 64 -1.85 16.85 -14.60
C ALA A 64 -2.71 15.99 -15.53
N LEU A 65 -2.79 14.67 -15.31
CA LEU A 65 -3.62 13.78 -16.13
C LEU A 65 -5.12 14.13 -16.05
N LYS A 66 -5.60 14.54 -14.86
CA LYS A 66 -6.98 15.02 -14.66
C LYS A 66 -7.24 16.32 -15.40
N ARG A 67 -6.35 17.31 -15.27
CA ARG A 67 -6.47 18.62 -15.92
C ARG A 67 -6.58 18.49 -17.44
N GLU A 68 -5.83 17.55 -18.02
CA GLU A 68 -5.85 17.29 -19.47
C GLU A 68 -7.01 16.36 -19.89
N ALA A 69 -7.87 15.94 -18.94
CA ALA A 69 -9.01 15.04 -19.14
C ALA A 69 -8.63 13.69 -19.77
N VAL A 70 -7.45 13.17 -19.42
CA VAL A 70 -6.90 11.92 -19.99
C VAL A 70 -6.85 10.76 -19.00
N LEU A 71 -7.25 10.95 -17.74
CA LEU A 71 -7.22 9.91 -16.72
C LEU A 71 -8.39 8.91 -16.88
N SER A 72 -8.42 8.18 -18.00
CA SER A 72 -9.33 7.05 -18.22
C SER A 72 -8.66 5.96 -19.08
N PRO A 73 -9.10 4.69 -18.98
CA PRO A 73 -8.50 3.61 -19.76
C PRO A 73 -8.45 3.90 -21.26
N ALA A 74 -9.54 4.39 -21.84
CA ALA A 74 -9.64 4.70 -23.26
C ALA A 74 -8.73 5.85 -23.68
N ARG A 75 -8.70 6.94 -22.91
CA ARG A 75 -7.84 8.08 -23.24
C ARG A 75 -6.36 7.72 -23.13
N ILE A 76 -5.95 7.00 -22.08
CA ILE A 76 -4.57 6.54 -21.94
C ILE A 76 -4.19 5.51 -23.02
N ARG A 77 -5.12 4.67 -23.46
CA ARG A 77 -4.89 3.75 -24.59
C ARG A 77 -4.53 4.50 -25.87
N ASP A 78 -5.26 5.58 -26.17
CA ASP A 78 -5.10 6.31 -27.44
C ASP A 78 -3.94 7.32 -27.40
N LEU A 79 -3.42 7.64 -26.21
CA LEU A 79 -2.24 8.50 -26.05
C LEU A 79 -0.93 7.81 -26.44
N SER A 80 -0.01 8.58 -27.04
CA SER A 80 1.38 8.14 -27.19
C SER A 80 2.07 8.02 -25.83
N GLU A 81 3.03 7.10 -25.75
CA GLU A 81 3.84 6.92 -24.53
C GLU A 81 4.58 8.20 -24.14
N ASP A 82 5.13 8.93 -25.12
CA ASP A 82 5.88 10.16 -24.88
C ASP A 82 5.01 11.27 -24.27
N ARG A 83 3.79 11.46 -24.78
CA ARG A 83 2.85 12.45 -24.22
C ARG A 83 2.42 12.08 -22.82
N LEU A 84 2.14 10.80 -22.55
CA LEU A 84 1.87 10.33 -21.21
C LEU A 84 3.07 10.61 -20.28
N ALA A 85 4.27 10.29 -20.74
CA ALA A 85 5.52 10.46 -20.01
C ALA A 85 5.78 11.93 -19.62
N GLU A 86 5.44 12.90 -20.48
CA GLU A 86 5.55 14.34 -20.19
C GLU A 86 4.69 14.74 -18.99
N TRP A 87 3.42 14.32 -18.93
CA TRP A 87 2.52 14.68 -17.84
C TRP A 87 2.88 14.00 -16.52
N ILE A 88 3.42 12.77 -16.56
CA ILE A 88 3.83 12.04 -15.36
C ILE A 88 5.30 12.28 -14.97
N ARG A 89 5.99 13.22 -15.62
CA ARG A 89 7.38 13.59 -15.33
C ARG A 89 7.68 13.85 -13.85
N PRO A 90 6.81 14.54 -13.07
CA PRO A 90 7.03 14.76 -11.65
C PRO A 90 7.25 13.46 -10.85
N ALA A 91 6.62 12.36 -11.28
CA ALA A 91 6.70 11.09 -10.60
C ALA A 91 8.05 10.36 -10.78
N GLY A 92 9.03 10.91 -11.50
CA GLY A 92 10.34 10.26 -11.68
C GLY A 92 10.27 8.93 -12.46
N TYR A 93 11.39 8.47 -13.04
CA TYR A 93 11.41 7.28 -13.92
C TYR A 93 10.27 7.28 -14.95
N TYR A 94 9.86 8.46 -15.39
CA TYR A 94 8.55 8.70 -15.99
C TYR A 94 8.35 7.97 -17.32
N ARG A 95 9.41 7.78 -18.11
CA ARG A 95 9.37 6.93 -19.32
C ARG A 95 9.08 5.47 -19.00
N LEU A 96 9.74 4.92 -17.96
CA LEU A 96 9.48 3.56 -17.51
C LEU A 96 8.06 3.42 -16.96
N LYS A 97 7.59 4.39 -16.19
CA LYS A 97 6.23 4.38 -15.66
C LYS A 97 5.17 4.54 -16.74
N ALA A 98 5.43 5.34 -17.78
CA ALA A 98 4.55 5.42 -18.94
C ALA A 98 4.42 4.05 -19.62
N ARG A 99 5.53 3.32 -19.83
CA ARG A 99 5.48 1.93 -20.32
C ARG A 99 4.65 1.00 -19.45
N ARG A 100 4.79 1.11 -18.12
CA ARG A 100 4.05 0.28 -17.16
C ARG A 100 2.56 0.57 -17.19
N ILE A 101 2.17 1.84 -17.23
CA ILE A 101 0.77 2.24 -17.41
C ILE A 101 0.24 1.70 -18.75
N LYS A 102 0.98 1.86 -19.86
CA LYS A 102 0.58 1.31 -21.17
C LYS A 102 0.50 -0.23 -21.15
N ALA A 103 1.35 -0.91 -20.40
CA ALA A 103 1.30 -2.36 -20.21
C ALA A 103 0.02 -2.79 -19.47
N PHE A 104 -0.32 -2.09 -18.38
CA PHE A 104 -1.60 -2.31 -17.69
C PHE A 104 -2.80 -2.07 -18.61
N ILE A 105 -2.78 -1.00 -19.41
CA ILE A 105 -3.86 -0.73 -20.38
C ILE A 105 -3.99 -1.85 -21.41
N ARG A 106 -2.89 -2.32 -22.01
CA ARG A 106 -2.95 -3.47 -22.94
C ARG A 106 -3.57 -4.70 -22.28
N PHE A 107 -3.10 -5.05 -21.09
CA PHE A 107 -3.65 -6.14 -20.28
C PHE A 107 -5.17 -5.99 -20.06
N LEU A 108 -5.62 -4.79 -19.67
CA LEU A 108 -7.04 -4.52 -19.41
C LEU A 108 -7.90 -4.67 -20.67
N TYR A 109 -7.40 -4.22 -21.83
CA TYR A 109 -8.11 -4.36 -23.10
C TYR A 109 -8.11 -5.80 -23.64
N GLU A 110 -6.96 -6.47 -23.59
CA GLU A 110 -6.81 -7.83 -24.10
C GLU A 110 -7.63 -8.84 -23.30
N ARG A 111 -7.68 -8.71 -21.97
CA ARG A 111 -8.35 -9.69 -21.10
C ARG A 111 -9.76 -9.30 -20.67
N TYR A 112 -10.07 -8.00 -20.62
CA TYR A 112 -11.32 -7.50 -20.04
C TYR A 112 -12.00 -6.43 -20.90
N ALA A 113 -11.59 -6.28 -22.16
CA ALA A 113 -12.15 -5.31 -23.12
C ALA A 113 -12.17 -3.85 -22.61
N GLY A 114 -11.21 -3.48 -21.76
CA GLY A 114 -11.07 -2.11 -21.24
C GLY A 114 -11.97 -1.82 -20.03
N ASN A 115 -12.69 -2.80 -19.51
CA ASN A 115 -13.67 -2.62 -18.43
C ASN A 115 -13.13 -3.13 -17.09
N LEU A 116 -13.06 -2.24 -16.10
CA LEU A 116 -12.55 -2.56 -14.76
C LEU A 116 -13.50 -3.46 -13.96
N ASP A 117 -14.82 -3.32 -14.13
CA ASP A 117 -15.79 -4.17 -13.42
C ASP A 117 -15.63 -5.65 -13.80
N ARG A 118 -15.40 -5.94 -15.10
CA ARG A 118 -15.10 -7.28 -15.61
C ARG A 118 -13.79 -7.83 -15.04
N MET A 119 -12.79 -6.96 -14.88
CA MET A 119 -11.52 -7.32 -14.27
C MET A 119 -11.72 -7.66 -12.78
N PHE A 120 -12.39 -6.79 -12.02
CA PHE A 120 -12.61 -6.98 -10.59
C PHE A 120 -13.66 -8.05 -10.24
N ALA A 121 -14.52 -8.45 -11.19
CA ALA A 121 -15.40 -9.61 -11.04
C ALA A 121 -14.64 -10.94 -10.98
N GLN A 122 -13.36 -10.98 -11.35
CA GLN A 122 -12.54 -12.19 -11.25
C GLN A 122 -12.30 -12.59 -9.78
N PRO A 123 -12.16 -13.91 -9.50
CA PRO A 123 -11.65 -14.37 -8.22
C PRO A 123 -10.32 -13.71 -7.86
N THR A 124 -10.16 -13.33 -6.59
CA THR A 124 -9.04 -12.51 -6.11
C THR A 124 -7.68 -13.10 -6.48
N GLU A 125 -7.50 -14.40 -6.27
CA GLU A 125 -6.24 -15.12 -6.52
C GLU A 125 -5.90 -15.12 -8.01
N ARG A 126 -6.89 -15.43 -8.86
CA ARG A 126 -6.72 -15.41 -10.33
C ARG A 126 -6.40 -14.02 -10.85
N LEU A 127 -7.07 -12.99 -10.30
CA LEU A 127 -6.78 -11.61 -10.68
C LEU A 127 -5.38 -11.19 -10.23
N ARG A 128 -4.95 -11.61 -9.03
CA ARG A 128 -3.60 -11.35 -8.53
C ARG A 128 -2.54 -11.94 -9.43
N GLU A 129 -2.66 -13.21 -9.79
CA GLU A 129 -1.75 -13.87 -10.74
C GLU A 129 -1.74 -13.16 -12.11
N ALA A 130 -2.92 -12.78 -12.59
CA ALA A 130 -3.05 -12.03 -13.85
C ALA A 130 -2.34 -10.66 -13.79
N LEU A 131 -2.51 -9.90 -12.70
CA LEU A 131 -1.84 -8.62 -12.49
C LEU A 131 -0.31 -8.78 -12.40
N LEU A 132 0.17 -9.81 -11.69
CA LEU A 132 1.61 -10.10 -11.58
C LEU A 132 2.25 -10.51 -12.92
N SER A 133 1.46 -10.98 -13.88
CA SER A 133 1.95 -11.26 -15.24
C SER A 133 2.19 -9.99 -16.08
N VAL A 134 1.72 -8.83 -15.63
CA VAL A 134 1.89 -7.56 -16.33
C VAL A 134 3.29 -6.99 -16.05
N ASN A 135 4.07 -6.77 -17.11
CA ASN A 135 5.42 -6.21 -16.98
C ASN A 135 5.42 -4.90 -16.17
N GLY A 136 6.11 -4.92 -15.03
CA GLY A 136 6.27 -3.78 -14.12
C GLY A 136 5.20 -3.64 -13.04
N ILE A 137 4.27 -4.60 -12.93
CA ILE A 137 3.43 -4.77 -11.75
C ILE A 137 4.08 -5.84 -10.86
N GLY A 138 4.62 -5.40 -9.72
CA GLY A 138 5.11 -6.29 -8.66
C GLY A 138 4.04 -6.56 -7.59
N PRO A 139 4.34 -7.40 -6.58
CA PRO A 139 3.40 -7.76 -5.51
C PRO A 139 2.74 -6.56 -4.83
N GLU A 140 3.52 -5.57 -4.40
CA GLU A 140 2.99 -4.35 -3.74
C GLU A 140 1.98 -3.61 -4.62
N THR A 141 2.27 -3.47 -5.93
CA THR A 141 1.37 -2.79 -6.87
C THR A 141 0.15 -3.63 -7.18
N ALA A 142 0.29 -4.93 -7.38
CA ALA A 142 -0.84 -5.83 -7.61
C ALA A 142 -1.80 -5.80 -6.41
N ASP A 143 -1.26 -5.88 -5.20
CA ASP A 143 -2.05 -5.92 -3.98
C ASP A 143 -2.68 -4.55 -3.68
N SER A 144 -2.01 -3.45 -4.00
CA SER A 144 -2.60 -2.10 -3.94
C SER A 144 -3.79 -1.96 -4.89
N ILE A 145 -3.68 -2.51 -6.11
CA ILE A 145 -4.80 -2.51 -7.08
C ILE A 145 -5.96 -3.36 -6.54
N LEU A 146 -5.69 -4.56 -6.03
CA LEU A 146 -6.71 -5.45 -5.49
C LEU A 146 -7.43 -4.82 -4.30
N LEU A 147 -6.68 -4.26 -3.35
CA LEU A 147 -7.23 -3.70 -2.13
C LEU A 147 -7.97 -2.37 -2.36
N TYR A 148 -7.30 -1.38 -2.94
CA TYR A 148 -7.83 -0.01 -2.98
C TYR A 148 -8.75 0.25 -4.17
N ALA A 149 -8.52 -0.41 -5.31
CA ALA A 149 -9.35 -0.21 -6.50
C ALA A 149 -10.41 -1.32 -6.64
N GLY A 150 -10.06 -2.55 -6.26
CA GLY A 150 -10.94 -3.71 -6.38
C GLY A 150 -11.73 -4.06 -5.13
N GLU A 151 -11.47 -3.37 -4.01
CA GLU A 151 -12.10 -3.64 -2.70
C GLU A 151 -11.99 -5.12 -2.27
N LYS A 152 -10.90 -5.79 -2.67
CA LYS A 152 -10.63 -7.19 -2.32
C LYS A 152 -9.79 -7.24 -1.04
N PRO A 153 -10.07 -8.16 -0.10
CA PRO A 153 -9.33 -8.25 1.16
C PRO A 153 -7.94 -8.88 0.93
N VAL A 154 -7.02 -8.13 0.34
CA VAL A 154 -5.61 -8.49 0.16
C VAL A 154 -4.75 -7.45 0.85
N PHE A 155 -4.01 -7.84 1.87
CA PHE A 155 -3.22 -6.88 2.64
C PHE A 155 -2.00 -6.40 1.85
N VAL A 156 -1.79 -5.08 1.77
CA VAL A 156 -0.60 -4.50 1.13
C VAL A 156 0.52 -4.39 2.16
N VAL A 157 1.73 -4.82 1.82
CA VAL A 157 2.92 -4.59 2.65
C VAL A 157 3.94 -3.78 1.87
N ASP A 158 4.63 -2.88 2.55
CA ASP A 158 5.67 -2.04 1.95
C ASP A 158 6.88 -1.89 2.90
N ALA A 159 7.81 -1.02 2.53
CA ALA A 159 8.99 -0.74 3.35
C ALA A 159 8.66 -0.11 4.72
N TYR A 160 7.51 0.56 4.89
CA TYR A 160 7.04 1.06 6.19
C TYR A 160 6.56 -0.10 7.05
N THR A 161 5.70 -0.97 6.51
CA THR A 161 5.24 -2.18 7.20
C THR A 161 6.42 -3.03 7.65
N LYS A 162 7.36 -3.34 6.74
CA LYS A 162 8.56 -4.11 7.06
C LYS A 162 9.36 -3.50 8.20
N ARG A 163 9.65 -2.19 8.10
CA ARG A 163 10.49 -1.50 9.11
C ARG A 163 9.82 -1.43 10.47
N ILE A 164 8.51 -1.19 10.52
CA ILE A 164 7.75 -1.16 11.78
C ILE A 164 7.80 -2.55 12.42
N LEU A 165 7.34 -3.59 11.71
CA LEU A 165 7.30 -4.94 12.28
C LEU A 165 8.69 -5.43 12.69
N CYS A 166 9.72 -5.16 11.89
CA CYS A 166 11.09 -5.53 12.21
C CYS A 166 11.62 -4.83 13.47
N ARG A 167 11.47 -3.50 13.59
CA ARG A 167 11.91 -2.76 14.79
C ARG A 167 11.18 -3.14 16.05
N HIS A 168 9.94 -3.56 15.89
CA HIS A 168 9.23 -4.10 17.00
C HIS A 168 9.77 -5.53 17.28
N GLY A 169 10.26 -6.33 16.34
CA GLY A 169 10.66 -7.72 16.57
C GLY A 169 9.53 -8.71 16.29
N MET A 170 8.64 -8.37 15.36
CA MET A 170 7.54 -9.23 14.87
C MET A 170 7.94 -10.08 13.68
N ILE A 171 9.01 -9.68 12.97
CA ILE A 171 9.54 -10.36 11.79
C ILE A 171 11.07 -10.23 11.79
N PRO A 172 11.80 -11.18 11.19
CA PRO A 172 13.22 -11.04 10.96
C PRO A 172 13.50 -10.00 9.85
N GLU A 173 14.71 -9.44 9.85
CA GLU A 173 15.14 -8.40 8.89
C GLU A 173 15.11 -8.89 7.43
N ASP A 174 15.38 -10.16 7.20
CA ASP A 174 15.43 -10.81 5.89
C ASP A 174 14.06 -11.27 5.37
N ALA A 175 12.99 -11.10 6.16
CA ALA A 175 11.64 -11.51 5.76
C ALA A 175 11.22 -10.87 4.43
N ASP A 176 10.68 -11.71 3.54
CA ASP A 176 10.28 -11.35 2.19
C ASP A 176 8.80 -10.95 2.10
N TYR A 177 8.40 -10.38 0.96
CA TYR A 177 7.04 -9.86 0.78
C TYR A 177 5.94 -10.90 1.09
N PRO A 178 6.00 -12.14 0.56
CA PRO A 178 5.01 -13.17 0.90
C PRO A 178 4.93 -13.50 2.39
N THR A 179 6.07 -13.57 3.09
CA THR A 179 6.11 -13.83 4.53
C THR A 179 5.44 -12.70 5.32
N LEU A 180 5.75 -11.44 4.98
CA LEU A 180 5.13 -10.28 5.62
C LEU A 180 3.62 -10.22 5.37
N GLN A 181 3.20 -10.37 4.11
CA GLN A 181 1.79 -10.35 3.76
C GLN A 181 1.03 -11.50 4.44
N GLY A 182 1.61 -12.70 4.45
CA GLY A 182 1.02 -13.89 5.05
C GLY A 182 0.68 -13.71 6.53
N LEU A 183 1.45 -12.93 7.29
CA LEU A 183 1.13 -12.58 8.68
C LEU A 183 -0.22 -11.88 8.81
N PHE A 184 -0.45 -10.82 8.03
CA PHE A 184 -1.71 -10.09 8.08
C PHE A 184 -2.86 -10.93 7.55
N MET A 185 -2.66 -11.61 6.42
CA MET A 185 -3.69 -12.43 5.78
C MET A 185 -4.13 -13.63 6.64
N ARG A 186 -3.24 -14.15 7.51
CA ARG A 186 -3.52 -15.31 8.37
C ARG A 186 -4.18 -14.95 9.69
N TYR A 187 -3.79 -13.83 10.28
CA TYR A 187 -4.14 -13.50 11.68
C TYR A 187 -5.12 -12.35 11.82
N LEU A 188 -5.63 -11.78 10.72
CA LEU A 188 -6.66 -10.75 10.73
C LEU A 188 -7.89 -11.21 9.94
N PRO A 189 -9.09 -10.73 10.28
CA PRO A 189 -10.28 -10.90 9.46
C PRO A 189 -10.05 -10.41 8.03
N ALA A 190 -10.49 -11.19 7.04
CA ALA A 190 -10.34 -10.89 5.62
C ALA A 190 -11.34 -9.82 5.16
N GLU A 191 -11.14 -8.58 5.63
CA GLU A 191 -12.01 -7.44 5.38
C GLU A 191 -11.23 -6.31 4.69
N ALA A 192 -11.68 -5.91 3.49
CA ALA A 192 -11.01 -4.85 2.73
C ALA A 192 -10.95 -3.51 3.49
N PRO A 193 -12.00 -3.05 4.20
CA PRO A 193 -11.93 -1.83 5.00
C PRO A 193 -10.86 -1.90 6.10
N LEU A 194 -10.76 -3.03 6.81
CA LEU A 194 -9.75 -3.25 7.85
C LEU A 194 -8.35 -3.19 7.26
N PHE A 195 -8.10 -3.93 6.17
CA PHE A 195 -6.77 -3.98 5.54
C PHE A 195 -6.35 -2.63 4.98
N ASN A 196 -7.28 -1.90 4.37
CA ASN A 196 -7.04 -0.57 3.85
C ASN A 196 -6.65 0.39 4.99
N GLN A 197 -7.49 0.48 6.03
CA GLN A 197 -7.23 1.36 7.17
C GLN A 197 -5.93 0.99 7.88
N TYR A 198 -5.66 -0.30 8.10
CA TYR A 198 -4.46 -0.73 8.80
C TYR A 198 -3.18 -0.43 7.99
N HIS A 199 -3.17 -0.69 6.68
CA HIS A 199 -2.02 -0.27 5.86
C HIS A 199 -1.82 1.25 5.91
N ALA A 200 -2.90 2.05 5.83
CA ALA A 200 -2.83 3.50 5.94
C ALA A 200 -2.18 3.96 7.26
N LEU A 201 -2.57 3.35 8.38
CA LEU A 201 -2.03 3.60 9.71
C LEU A 201 -0.53 3.28 9.80
N LEU A 202 -0.09 2.16 9.20
CA LEU A 202 1.32 1.78 9.14
C LEU A 202 2.13 2.77 8.30
N VAL A 203 1.61 3.19 7.14
CA VAL A 203 2.26 4.20 6.28
C VAL A 203 2.42 5.53 7.03
N HIS A 204 1.37 6.02 7.67
CA HIS A 204 1.41 7.29 8.41
C HIS A 204 2.39 7.21 9.59
N THR A 205 2.33 6.14 10.37
CA THR A 205 3.25 5.92 11.49
C THR A 205 4.70 5.82 11.02
N GLY A 206 4.93 5.13 9.91
CA GLY A 206 6.25 4.96 9.31
C GLY A 206 6.83 6.24 8.71
N LYS A 207 5.97 7.17 8.24
CA LYS A 207 6.37 8.50 7.74
C LYS A 207 6.62 9.50 8.87
N THR A 208 5.79 9.48 9.91
CA THR A 208 5.86 10.47 11.00
C THR A 208 6.89 10.08 12.06
N PHE A 209 6.81 8.84 12.58
CA PHE A 209 7.59 8.41 13.73
C PHE A 209 8.69 7.42 13.35
N CYS A 210 8.30 6.28 12.77
CA CYS A 210 9.19 5.17 12.49
C CYS A 210 9.94 5.38 11.17
N ARG A 211 10.64 6.51 11.03
CA ARG A 211 11.46 6.89 9.86
C ARG A 211 12.81 6.17 9.88
N LYS A 212 13.66 6.37 8.87
CA LYS A 212 15.04 5.83 8.88
C LYS A 212 15.79 6.17 10.18
N LYS A 213 15.78 7.45 10.57
CA LYS A 213 16.10 7.90 11.94
C LYS A 213 14.78 8.06 12.72
N PRO A 214 14.45 7.14 13.62
CA PRO A 214 13.15 7.12 14.28
C PRO A 214 13.00 8.29 15.25
N LEU A 215 11.74 8.69 15.44
CA LEU A 215 11.29 9.61 16.48
C LEU A 215 10.37 8.82 17.40
N CYS A 216 10.95 8.12 18.39
CA CYS A 216 10.18 7.25 19.28
C CYS A 216 9.31 8.04 20.26
N ALA A 217 9.81 9.17 20.76
CA ALA A 217 9.08 9.98 21.73
C ALA A 217 7.73 10.42 21.16
N GLY A 218 6.64 10.02 21.83
CA GLY A 218 5.27 10.34 21.43
C GLY A 218 4.70 9.47 20.30
N CYS A 219 5.44 8.44 19.87
CA CYS A 219 4.93 7.44 18.94
C CYS A 219 3.90 6.55 19.66
N PRO A 220 2.72 6.26 19.08
CA PRO A 220 1.72 5.38 19.70
C PRO A 220 2.21 3.94 19.92
N LEU A 221 3.31 3.57 19.26
CA LEU A 221 3.94 2.25 19.37
C LEU A 221 5.13 2.21 20.33
N GLU A 222 5.55 3.34 20.89
CA GLU A 222 6.68 3.42 21.84
C GLU A 222 6.58 2.40 22.99
N PRO A 223 5.40 2.19 23.63
CA PRO A 223 5.28 1.23 24.73
C PRO A 223 5.44 -0.25 24.30
N LEU A 224 5.47 -0.54 23.00
CA LEU A 224 5.62 -1.89 22.45
C LEU A 224 7.06 -2.25 22.08
N VAL A 225 8.01 -1.33 22.24
CA VAL A 225 9.44 -1.59 22.05
C VAL A 225 9.99 -2.14 23.37
N GLY A 226 10.64 -3.32 23.33
CA GLY A 226 11.24 -3.93 24.51
C GLY A 226 12.34 -3.05 25.13
N PRO A 227 12.58 -3.11 26.45
CA PRO A 227 13.70 -2.39 27.06
C PRO A 227 15.04 -2.92 26.50
N GLY A 228 15.84 -2.07 25.86
CA GLY A 228 17.21 -2.39 25.44
C GLY A 228 17.39 -2.77 23.96
N GLU A 229 16.31 -2.86 23.18
CA GLU A 229 16.40 -3.05 21.72
C GLU A 229 16.55 -1.70 21.00
N ALA A 230 17.38 -1.68 19.96
CA ALA A 230 17.84 -0.45 19.32
C ALA A 230 16.67 0.46 18.90
N ARG A 231 16.64 1.65 19.49
CA ARG A 231 15.73 2.75 19.16
C ARG A 231 15.93 3.22 17.72
#